data_AF-A0A8H3F1E8-F1
#
_entry.id   AF-A0A8H3F1E8-F1
#
_cell.length_a   1.000
_cell.length_b   1.000
_cell.length_c   1.000
_cell.angle_alpha   90.00
_cell.angle_beta   90.00
_cell.angle_gamma   90.00
#
_symmetry.space_group_name_H-M   'P 1'
#
loop_
_entity.id
_entity.type
_entity.pdbx_description
1 polymer ?
#
loop_
_entity_poly.entity_id
_entity_poly.type
_entity_poly.pdbx_seq_one_letter_code
_entity_poly.pdbx_strand_id
1 'polypeptide(L)'
;MGHKDEHREEAGTGDTHIIESLEGLKIKDGGEVAEKTAISNMTSGVETTNEEVSSSKEKTSSPKREENSPSANDVSASRVAKGQKDRTPSWIKDSPAPEPWVSPSQVHHLFTPARKRAAQSKTTADVLIENVVISDEIPGDPLVRRHFGYSKVNSFEEETCLQGLYKALLDLLPSSPSSDEVQQWVQQDKLAEGIDRYYSRFGAQSGYFNWFKRNKHVFSQSYERAGGPWAPDGEWFDNDRKKLDELTKSDSETEEDD
;
A
#
# COMPACT_ATOMS: atom_id res chain seq x y z
N MET A 1 -65.47 -20.10 -13.14
CA MET A 1 -64.40 -20.54 -14.07
C MET A 1 -63.26 -19.55 -13.91
N GLY A 2 -62.24 -19.72 -13.08
CA GLY A 2 -61.71 -20.90 -12.44
C GLY A 2 -60.39 -21.29 -13.09
N HIS A 3 -59.30 -20.56 -12.83
CA HIS A 3 -57.93 -21.05 -12.93
C HIS A 3 -57.09 -20.39 -11.83
N LYS A 4 -56.71 -21.22 -10.85
CA LYS A 4 -55.69 -20.95 -9.85
C LYS A 4 -54.42 -21.58 -10.41
N ASP A 5 -53.37 -20.79 -10.58
CA ASP A 5 -52.04 -21.33 -10.89
C ASP A 5 -51.20 -21.34 -9.62
N GLU A 6 -50.74 -22.55 -9.32
CA GLU A 6 -50.08 -23.02 -8.12
C GLU A 6 -48.56 -22.95 -8.38
N HIS A 7 -47.87 -21.98 -7.79
CA HIS A 7 -46.42 -21.91 -7.84
C HIS A 7 -45.82 -22.71 -6.67
N ARG A 8 -45.17 -23.80 -7.06
CA ARG A 8 -44.45 -24.78 -6.25
C ARG A 8 -43.06 -24.23 -5.88
N GLU A 9 -42.78 -24.12 -4.58
CA GLU A 9 -41.43 -23.88 -4.06
C GLU A 9 -40.68 -25.23 -3.97
N GLU A 10 -39.54 -25.33 -4.67
CA GLU A 10 -38.61 -26.44 -4.53
C GLU A 10 -37.49 -26.02 -3.57
N ALA A 11 -37.47 -26.66 -2.39
CA ALA A 11 -36.38 -26.53 -1.43
C ALA A 11 -35.15 -27.30 -1.93
N GLY A 12 -34.13 -26.57 -2.37
CA GLY A 12 -32.82 -27.13 -2.73
C GLY A 12 -31.97 -27.35 -1.49
N THR A 13 -31.90 -28.59 -1.01
CA THR A 13 -30.93 -29.06 -0.02
C THR A 13 -29.56 -29.22 -0.70
N GLY A 14 -28.73 -28.17 -0.60
CA GLY A 14 -27.34 -28.17 -1.07
C GLY A 14 -26.40 -28.83 -0.07
N ASP A 15 -26.23 -30.13 -0.26
CA ASP A 15 -25.06 -30.97 -0.04
C ASP A 15 -23.79 -30.28 0.51
N THR A 16 -23.49 -30.47 1.79
CA THR A 16 -22.21 -30.11 2.42
C THR A 16 -21.37 -31.37 2.60
N HIS A 17 -20.49 -31.65 1.64
CA HIS A 17 -19.47 -32.67 1.76
C HIS A 17 -18.04 -32.07 1.69
N ILE A 18 -17.31 -32.29 2.79
CA ILE A 18 -15.90 -32.67 2.87
C ILE A 18 -14.85 -31.59 2.55
N ILE A 19 -14.16 -31.12 3.60
CA ILE A 19 -12.68 -31.22 3.68
C ILE A 19 -12.29 -31.73 5.08
N GLU A 20 -11.65 -32.89 5.07
CA GLU A 20 -10.93 -33.56 6.15
C GLU A 20 -9.68 -32.80 6.64
N SER A 21 -9.19 -33.26 7.79
CA SER A 21 -7.79 -33.19 8.24
C SER A 21 -7.35 -31.96 9.04
N LEU A 22 -7.70 -31.97 10.34
CA LEU A 22 -6.86 -31.40 11.40
C LEU A 22 -6.76 -32.38 12.57
N GLU A 23 -5.97 -33.43 12.39
CA GLU A 23 -5.44 -34.22 13.50
C GLU A 23 -3.97 -33.83 13.72
N GLY A 24 -3.62 -33.47 14.97
CA GLY A 24 -2.24 -33.60 15.43
C GLY A 24 -1.49 -32.32 15.81
N LEU A 25 -2.05 -31.45 16.65
CA LEU A 25 -1.23 -30.54 17.47
C LEU A 25 -1.48 -30.80 18.95
N LYS A 26 -0.64 -31.67 19.50
CA LYS A 26 -0.54 -32.01 20.92
C LYS A 26 0.12 -30.84 21.63
N ILE A 27 -0.68 -29.86 22.06
CA ILE A 27 -0.24 -28.83 22.99
C ILE A 27 -0.06 -29.51 24.35
N LYS A 28 1.18 -29.50 24.85
CA LYS A 28 1.52 -29.94 26.20
C LYS A 28 0.94 -28.94 27.19
N ASP A 29 0.11 -29.47 28.08
CA ASP A 29 -0.37 -28.82 29.30
C ASP A 29 0.77 -28.24 30.13
N GLY A 30 0.49 -27.11 30.79
CA GLY A 30 1.29 -26.61 31.89
C GLY A 30 1.08 -25.13 32.14
N GLY A 31 0.06 -24.78 32.92
CA GLY A 31 -0.09 -23.40 33.41
C GLY A 31 -1.48 -23.04 33.90
N GLU A 32 -1.96 -23.79 34.88
CA GLU A 32 -3.11 -23.44 35.71
C GLU A 32 -2.88 -22.08 36.39
N VAL A 33 -3.70 -21.09 36.07
CA VAL A 33 -3.95 -19.94 36.95
C VAL A 33 -5.44 -19.64 36.94
N ALA A 34 -6.09 -20.15 37.99
CA ALA A 34 -7.23 -19.54 38.68
C ALA A 34 -7.10 -18.00 38.71
N GLU A 35 -8.12 -17.15 38.73
CA GLU A 35 -9.52 -17.29 39.10
C GLU A 35 -10.19 -15.92 38.80
N LYS A 36 -11.52 -15.94 38.65
CA LYS A 36 -12.47 -14.90 39.09
C LYS A 36 -12.35 -13.48 38.51
N THR A 37 -13.41 -13.00 37.86
CA THR A 37 -14.52 -12.29 38.54
C THR A 37 -15.55 -11.80 37.50
N ALA A 38 -16.82 -12.06 37.81
CA ALA A 38 -18.01 -11.68 37.07
C ALA A 38 -18.32 -10.17 37.17
N ILE A 39 -18.79 -9.54 36.09
CA ILE A 39 -19.72 -8.38 36.12
C ILE A 39 -20.49 -8.40 34.78
N SER A 40 -21.70 -8.97 34.76
CA SER A 40 -23.00 -8.29 34.86
C SER A 40 -23.48 -7.62 33.56
N ASN A 41 -24.54 -8.18 33.00
CA ASN A 41 -25.38 -7.61 31.96
C ASN A 41 -26.01 -6.30 32.44
N MET A 42 -26.04 -5.26 31.60
CA MET A 42 -27.11 -4.26 31.65
C MET A 42 -27.45 -3.77 30.24
N THR A 43 -28.66 -4.18 29.85
CA THR A 43 -29.51 -3.62 28.82
C THR A 43 -30.00 -2.22 29.24
N SER A 44 -29.76 -1.22 28.40
CA SER A 44 -30.65 -0.07 28.16
C SER A 44 -30.30 0.43 26.75
N GLY A 45 -31.22 0.58 25.80
CA GLY A 45 -32.56 1.13 25.95
C GLY A 45 -32.46 2.65 25.96
N VAL A 46 -32.06 3.25 24.84
CA VAL A 46 -32.24 4.70 24.63
C VAL A 46 -32.93 4.92 23.28
N GLU A 47 -34.24 5.09 23.37
CA GLU A 47 -35.02 5.82 22.39
C GLU A 47 -34.58 7.28 22.49
N THR A 48 -34.14 7.87 21.37
CA THR A 48 -34.12 9.33 21.24
C THR A 48 -34.93 9.70 20.02
N THR A 49 -36.03 10.37 20.33
CA THR A 49 -37.00 10.97 19.43
C THR A 49 -36.37 12.12 18.66
N ASN A 50 -36.87 12.28 17.44
CA ASN A 50 -36.71 13.43 16.55
C ASN A 50 -36.80 14.78 17.28
N GLU A 51 -35.90 15.70 16.95
CA GLU A 51 -36.22 17.13 16.96
C GLU A 51 -35.69 17.79 15.68
N GLU A 52 -36.67 18.16 14.87
CA GLU A 52 -36.60 19.03 13.71
C GLU A 52 -36.31 20.45 14.20
N VAL A 53 -35.14 21.01 13.91
CA VAL A 53 -34.88 22.45 14.09
C VAL A 53 -34.21 23.02 12.84
N SER A 54 -35.07 23.64 12.03
CA SER A 54 -34.92 24.98 11.48
C SER A 54 -33.55 25.41 10.96
N SER A 55 -33.49 25.40 9.62
CA SER A 55 -32.96 26.46 8.77
C SER A 55 -32.71 27.80 9.49
N SER A 56 -31.46 28.25 9.51
CA SER A 56 -31.12 29.66 9.66
C SER A 56 -29.94 30.01 8.77
N LYS A 57 -30.27 30.73 7.70
CA LYS A 57 -29.38 31.62 6.95
C LYS A 57 -28.73 32.60 7.91
N GLU A 58 -27.42 32.73 7.90
CA GLU A 58 -26.62 33.94 8.16
C GLU A 58 -25.14 33.54 8.05
N LYS A 59 -24.17 34.35 7.68
CA LYS A 59 -24.07 35.61 6.96
C LYS A 59 -22.56 35.74 6.74
N THR A 60 -22.18 36.07 5.52
CA THR A 60 -20.81 36.40 5.11
C THR A 60 -20.15 37.36 6.10
N SER A 61 -19.01 36.99 6.65
CA SER A 61 -18.07 37.96 7.24
C SER A 61 -16.65 37.47 7.04
N SER A 62 -15.98 38.09 6.07
CA SER A 62 -14.55 37.95 5.81
C SER A 62 -13.75 38.63 6.92
N PRO A 63 -12.70 38.00 7.48
CA PRO A 63 -11.64 38.72 8.17
C PRO A 63 -10.47 38.96 7.23
N LYS A 64 -10.41 40.21 6.79
CA LYS A 64 -9.24 41.08 6.64
C LYS A 64 -7.87 40.39 6.84
N ARG A 65 -7.20 40.24 5.68
CA ARG A 65 -5.76 40.20 5.43
C ARG A 65 -4.97 41.07 6.42
N GLU A 66 -4.13 40.44 7.24
CA GLU A 66 -3.11 41.11 8.05
C GLU A 66 -1.74 40.71 7.51
N GLU A 67 -1.08 41.66 6.85
CA GLU A 67 0.27 41.53 6.34
C GLU A 67 1.23 41.58 7.53
N ASN A 68 1.92 40.48 7.79
CA ASN A 68 3.02 40.47 8.75
C ASN A 68 4.24 39.81 8.09
N SER A 69 5.02 40.65 7.39
CA SER A 69 6.46 40.40 7.22
C SER A 69 7.12 40.66 8.56
N PRO A 70 8.06 39.82 9.02
CA PRO A 70 9.44 40.29 8.90
C PRO A 70 10.54 39.21 8.85
N SER A 71 11.70 39.73 8.45
CA SER A 71 13.02 39.41 9.01
C SER A 71 13.80 38.26 8.38
N ALA A 72 14.62 38.66 7.41
CA ALA A 72 15.89 38.02 7.12
C ALA A 72 16.72 37.89 8.41
N ASN A 73 16.91 36.66 8.88
CA ASN A 73 17.97 36.34 9.82
C ASN A 73 19.04 35.54 9.08
N ASP A 74 20.05 36.30 8.67
CA ASP A 74 21.39 35.84 8.35
C ASP A 74 21.93 35.05 9.57
N VAL A 75 22.11 33.74 9.40
CA VAL A 75 22.89 32.94 10.34
C VAL A 75 24.04 32.31 9.56
N SER A 76 25.07 33.13 9.39
CA SER A 76 26.44 32.70 9.19
C SER A 76 26.89 31.77 10.33
N ALA A 77 26.87 30.46 10.11
CA ALA A 77 27.52 29.48 11.00
C ALA A 77 28.79 28.94 10.35
N SER A 78 29.88 29.61 10.69
CA SER A 78 31.26 29.21 10.43
C SER A 78 31.68 28.00 11.28
N ARG A 79 32.46 27.11 10.65
CA ARG A 79 33.60 26.34 11.20
C ARG A 79 33.29 25.23 12.21
N VAL A 80 33.80 24.02 11.91
CA VAL A 80 35.07 23.49 12.46
C VAL A 80 35.22 22.06 11.94
N ALA A 81 36.04 21.87 10.91
CA ALA A 81 36.57 20.56 10.55
C ALA A 81 37.72 20.24 11.54
N LYS A 82 37.43 19.43 12.55
CA LYS A 82 38.46 18.87 13.45
C LYS A 82 38.76 17.44 13.02
N GLY A 83 40.06 17.21 12.81
CA GLY A 83 40.63 16.03 12.19
C GLY A 83 40.19 14.70 12.77
N GLN A 84 39.78 13.83 11.86
CA GLN A 84 39.54 12.42 12.06
C GLN A 84 40.90 11.72 12.03
N LYS A 85 41.48 11.48 13.22
CA LYS A 85 42.68 10.66 13.36
C LYS A 85 42.30 9.20 13.13
N ASP A 86 42.92 8.59 12.13
CA ASP A 86 42.89 7.16 11.86
C ASP A 86 43.32 6.37 13.11
N ARG A 87 42.33 5.91 13.87
CA ARG A 87 42.52 4.89 14.91
C ARG A 87 42.13 3.56 14.30
N THR A 88 43.06 2.94 13.60
CA THR A 88 43.02 1.50 13.35
C THR A 88 43.14 0.78 14.71
N PRO A 89 42.17 -0.04 15.11
CA PRO A 89 42.23 -0.79 16.36
C PRO A 89 43.42 -1.75 16.37
N SER A 90 44.24 -1.71 17.42
CA SER A 90 45.50 -2.45 17.54
C SER A 90 45.36 -3.94 17.82
N TRP A 91 44.16 -4.52 17.78
CA TRP A 91 43.93 -5.94 18.08
C TRP A 91 44.05 -6.86 16.85
N ILE A 92 44.36 -6.33 15.66
CA ILE A 92 44.64 -7.12 14.44
C ILE A 92 46.14 -7.44 14.32
N LYS A 93 46.80 -7.85 15.41
CA LYS A 93 48.22 -8.27 15.37
C LYS A 93 48.49 -9.73 15.68
N ASP A 94 47.47 -10.45 16.16
CA ASP A 94 47.62 -11.86 16.53
C ASP A 94 46.68 -12.78 15.75
N SER A 95 46.36 -12.44 14.49
CA SER A 95 45.73 -13.41 13.60
C SER A 95 46.78 -14.44 13.17
N PRO A 96 46.59 -15.74 13.50
CA PRO A 96 47.49 -16.79 13.04
C PRO A 96 47.51 -16.81 11.50
N ALA A 97 48.71 -17.00 10.95
CA ALA A 97 48.91 -17.11 9.51
C ALA A 97 47.91 -18.12 8.91
N PRO A 98 47.23 -17.78 7.80
CA PRO A 98 46.28 -18.70 7.18
C PRO A 98 47.02 -19.96 6.74
N GLU A 99 46.52 -21.12 7.19
CA GLU A 99 47.11 -22.42 6.88
C GLU A 99 47.12 -22.66 5.35
N PRO A 100 48.26 -23.09 4.77
CA PRO A 100 48.43 -23.21 3.33
C PRO A 100 47.93 -24.57 2.78
N TRP A 101 46.67 -24.94 2.97
CA TRP A 101 46.12 -26.18 2.37
C TRP A 101 44.63 -26.12 1.96
N VAL A 102 44.12 -24.96 1.54
CA VAL A 102 42.83 -24.92 0.85
C VAL A 102 43.06 -25.01 -0.67
N SER A 103 42.74 -26.17 -1.22
CA SER A 103 42.83 -26.52 -2.64
C SER A 103 42.18 -25.46 -3.55
N PRO A 104 42.85 -24.96 -4.61
CA PRO A 104 42.32 -23.91 -5.51
C PRO A 104 41.13 -24.30 -6.42
N SER A 105 40.46 -25.44 -6.19
CA SER A 105 39.50 -25.99 -7.15
C SER A 105 38.02 -25.71 -6.84
N GLN A 106 37.70 -24.83 -5.89
CA GLN A 106 36.31 -24.45 -5.55
C GLN A 106 36.09 -22.93 -5.51
N VAL A 107 36.58 -22.21 -6.53
CA VAL A 107 36.26 -20.78 -6.77
C VAL A 107 35.32 -20.60 -7.97
N HIS A 108 34.33 -21.46 -8.08
CA HIS A 108 33.14 -21.27 -8.92
C HIS A 108 31.97 -21.64 -8.00
N HIS A 109 31.22 -20.72 -7.38
CA HIS A 109 30.09 -20.01 -7.97
C HIS A 109 29.58 -18.91 -7.04
N LEU A 110 30.45 -18.00 -6.55
CA LEU A 110 29.98 -16.70 -6.05
C LEU A 110 29.65 -15.77 -7.22
N PHE A 111 28.92 -16.28 -8.23
CA PHE A 111 28.24 -15.44 -9.19
C PHE A 111 27.02 -14.89 -8.47
N THR A 112 27.25 -13.76 -7.79
CA THR A 112 26.23 -12.91 -7.19
C THR A 112 24.99 -12.85 -8.10
N PRO A 113 23.78 -13.16 -7.61
CA PRO A 113 22.54 -12.98 -8.36
C PRO A 113 22.16 -11.50 -8.57
N ALA A 114 23.12 -10.57 -8.50
CA ALA A 114 22.92 -9.13 -8.66
C ALA A 114 22.53 -8.73 -10.09
N ARG A 115 22.81 -9.56 -11.10
CA ARG A 115 22.58 -9.18 -12.51
C ARG A 115 21.17 -9.46 -13.03
N LYS A 116 20.33 -10.21 -12.30
CA LYS A 116 18.96 -10.53 -12.75
C LYS A 116 17.91 -9.48 -12.39
N ARG A 117 18.22 -8.49 -11.53
CA ARG A 117 17.29 -7.39 -11.21
C ARG A 117 17.30 -6.25 -12.21
N ALA A 118 18.35 -6.11 -13.03
CA ALA A 118 18.47 -5.00 -13.98
C ALA A 118 17.48 -5.06 -15.16
N ALA A 119 16.78 -6.19 -15.34
CA ALA A 119 15.78 -6.36 -16.41
C ALA A 119 14.33 -6.41 -15.88
N GLN A 120 14.12 -6.25 -14.57
CA GLN A 120 12.76 -6.20 -14.03
C GLN A 120 12.20 -4.79 -14.29
N SER A 121 11.08 -4.73 -15.01
CA SER A 121 10.32 -3.49 -15.19
C SER A 121 9.93 -2.94 -13.82
N LYS A 122 10.29 -1.69 -13.55
CA LYS A 122 9.92 -1.00 -12.31
C LYS A 122 8.41 -1.07 -12.11
N THR A 123 7.98 -1.64 -10.99
CA THR A 123 6.55 -1.81 -10.68
C THR A 123 5.98 -0.51 -10.09
N THR A 124 4.66 -0.41 -10.01
CA THR A 124 4.03 0.75 -9.35
C THR A 124 4.36 0.84 -7.86
N ALA A 125 4.59 -0.30 -7.20
CA ALA A 125 5.07 -0.34 -5.82
C ALA A 125 6.50 0.21 -5.67
N ASP A 126 7.39 -0.06 -6.65
CA ASP A 126 8.74 0.50 -6.64
C ASP A 126 8.74 2.02 -6.76
N VAL A 127 7.87 2.56 -7.64
CA VAL A 127 7.69 4.02 -7.79
C VAL A 127 7.08 4.63 -6.52
N LEU A 128 6.14 3.94 -5.86
CA LEU A 128 5.61 4.39 -4.57
C LEU A 128 6.72 4.50 -3.51
N ILE A 129 7.58 3.49 -3.40
CA ILE A 129 8.70 3.49 -2.43
C ILE A 129 9.66 4.63 -2.73
N GLU A 130 10.04 4.84 -3.98
CA GLU A 130 10.94 5.94 -4.38
C GLU A 130 10.37 7.32 -4.04
N ASN A 131 9.08 7.54 -4.30
CA ASN A 131 8.48 8.84 -4.05
C ASN A 131 8.22 9.05 -2.55
N VAL A 132 7.57 8.09 -1.87
CA VAL A 132 7.09 8.27 -0.49
C VAL A 132 8.20 8.02 0.55
N VAL A 133 9.01 6.99 0.38
CA VAL A 133 10.00 6.58 1.39
C VAL A 133 11.31 7.34 1.18
N ILE A 134 11.79 7.42 -0.07
CA ILE A 134 13.09 8.02 -0.38
C ILE A 134 12.97 9.54 -0.51
N SER A 135 11.98 10.02 -1.27
CA SER A 135 11.87 11.45 -1.63
C SER A 135 10.94 12.23 -0.70
N ASP A 136 10.11 11.55 0.09
CA ASP A 136 9.05 12.14 0.92
C ASP A 136 8.06 13.01 0.11
N GLU A 137 7.81 12.62 -1.14
CA GLU A 137 6.94 13.30 -2.08
C GLU A 137 5.65 12.51 -2.36
N ILE A 138 4.57 13.25 -2.60
CA ILE A 138 3.30 12.67 -3.06
C ILE A 138 3.49 12.17 -4.49
N PRO A 139 3.11 10.91 -4.83
CA PRO A 139 3.28 10.40 -6.18
C PRO A 139 2.58 11.26 -7.23
N GLY A 140 3.30 11.65 -8.27
CA GLY A 140 2.77 12.34 -9.45
C GLY A 140 2.23 11.40 -10.53
N ASP A 141 2.70 10.14 -10.57
CA ASP A 141 2.28 9.15 -11.55
C ASP A 141 0.79 8.77 -11.35
N PRO A 142 -0.09 8.99 -12.35
CA PRO A 142 -1.52 8.69 -12.24
C PRO A 142 -1.83 7.22 -11.91
N LEU A 143 -1.03 6.29 -12.42
CA LEU A 143 -1.23 4.85 -12.21
C LEU A 143 -0.90 4.47 -10.77
N VAL A 144 0.22 4.99 -10.23
CA VAL A 144 0.59 4.83 -8.82
C VAL A 144 -0.48 5.46 -7.94
N ARG A 145 -0.92 6.68 -8.26
CA ARG A 145 -1.97 7.37 -7.50
C ARG A 145 -3.26 6.56 -7.47
N ARG A 146 -3.65 5.94 -8.57
CA ARG A 146 -4.86 5.09 -8.66
C ARG A 146 -4.71 3.79 -7.86
N HIS A 147 -3.62 3.05 -8.06
CA HIS A 147 -3.39 1.76 -7.41
C HIS A 147 -3.32 1.86 -5.89
N PHE A 148 -2.78 2.96 -5.38
CA PHE A 148 -2.57 3.18 -3.95
C PHE A 148 -3.59 4.15 -3.32
N GLY A 149 -4.69 4.45 -4.01
CA GLY A 149 -5.82 5.19 -3.44
C GLY A 149 -5.67 6.71 -3.36
N TYR A 150 -4.54 7.29 -3.76
CA TYR A 150 -4.35 8.74 -3.85
C TYR A 150 -5.33 9.42 -4.82
N SER A 151 -5.88 8.69 -5.78
CA SER A 151 -6.89 9.25 -6.70
C SER A 151 -8.28 9.39 -6.10
N LYS A 152 -8.53 8.82 -4.91
CA LYS A 152 -9.86 8.84 -4.25
C LYS A 152 -9.94 9.80 -3.07
N VAL A 153 -8.81 10.35 -2.66
CA VAL A 153 -8.74 11.38 -1.62
C VAL A 153 -8.83 12.75 -2.30
N ASN A 154 -9.57 13.66 -1.70
CA ASN A 154 -9.87 14.98 -2.28
C ASN A 154 -9.18 16.13 -1.55
N SER A 155 -8.62 15.86 -0.37
CA SER A 155 -7.92 16.85 0.45
C SER A 155 -6.43 16.54 0.52
N PHE A 156 -5.61 17.59 0.48
CA PHE A 156 -4.18 17.48 0.75
C PHE A 156 -3.89 16.84 2.11
N GLU A 157 -4.72 17.10 3.12
CA GLU A 157 -4.58 16.47 4.44
C GLU A 157 -4.75 14.95 4.37
N GLU A 158 -5.70 14.46 3.56
CA GLU A 158 -5.89 13.02 3.34
C GLU A 158 -4.72 12.40 2.57
N GLU A 159 -4.19 13.10 1.57
CA GLU A 159 -2.99 12.66 0.85
C GLU A 159 -1.79 12.53 1.79
N THR A 160 -1.58 13.50 2.69
CA THR A 160 -0.50 13.41 3.69
C THR A 160 -0.74 12.30 4.72
N CYS A 161 -1.99 12.02 5.10
CA CYS A 161 -2.33 10.88 5.95
C CYS A 161 -2.00 9.54 5.26
N LEU A 162 -2.31 9.44 3.96
CA LEU A 162 -2.03 8.28 3.14
C LEU A 162 -0.52 8.09 2.93
N GLN A 163 0.23 9.17 2.69
CA GLN A 163 1.68 9.17 2.63
C GLN A 163 2.29 8.67 3.96
N GLY A 164 1.83 9.21 5.09
CA GLY A 164 2.28 8.79 6.42
C GLY A 164 1.98 7.31 6.71
N LEU A 165 0.83 6.80 6.24
CA LEU A 165 0.48 5.38 6.34
C LEU A 165 1.47 4.49 5.57
N TYR A 166 1.78 4.86 4.31
CA TYR A 166 2.69 4.08 3.47
C TYR A 166 4.14 4.17 3.95
N LYS A 167 4.60 5.35 4.36
CA LYS A 167 5.93 5.52 4.95
C LYS A 167 6.09 4.66 6.21
N ALA A 168 5.11 4.66 7.09
CA ALA A 168 5.13 3.82 8.27
C ALA A 168 5.10 2.32 7.94
N LEU A 169 4.33 1.91 6.92
CA LEU A 169 4.27 0.52 6.46
C LEU A 169 5.62 0.04 5.88
N LEU A 170 6.23 0.85 5.02
CA LEU A 170 7.35 0.45 4.15
C LEU A 170 8.73 0.67 4.78
N ASP A 171 8.84 1.54 5.79
CA ASP A 171 10.13 1.92 6.38
C ASP A 171 10.19 1.76 7.91
N LEU A 172 9.08 2.06 8.61
CA LEU A 172 9.11 2.17 10.08
C LEU A 172 8.74 0.87 10.82
N LEU A 173 8.00 -0.03 10.19
CA LEU A 173 7.57 -1.27 10.84
C LEU A 173 8.65 -2.36 10.70
N PRO A 174 8.92 -3.14 11.76
CA PRO A 174 9.81 -4.29 11.64
C PRO A 174 9.22 -5.28 10.64
N SER A 175 10.08 -5.83 9.78
CA SER A 175 9.66 -6.72 8.68
C SER A 175 8.70 -6.04 7.70
N SER A 176 8.94 -4.79 7.31
CA SER A 176 8.21 -4.12 6.22
C SER A 176 8.06 -5.01 5.00
N PRO A 177 6.87 -5.00 4.36
CA PRO A 177 6.63 -5.81 3.17
C PRO A 177 7.55 -5.35 2.04
N SER A 178 8.00 -6.29 1.23
CA SER A 178 8.75 -6.00 0.01
C SER A 178 7.86 -5.32 -1.04
N SER A 179 8.50 -4.60 -1.97
CA SER A 179 7.81 -4.00 -3.12
C SER A 179 6.95 -5.01 -3.88
N ASP A 180 7.48 -6.22 -4.09
CA ASP A 180 6.77 -7.32 -4.77
C ASP A 180 5.52 -7.77 -4.01
N GLU A 181 5.57 -7.88 -2.68
CA GLU A 181 4.41 -8.24 -1.85
C GLU A 181 3.32 -7.16 -1.91
N VAL A 182 3.72 -5.89 -1.85
CA VAL A 182 2.80 -4.76 -1.96
C VAL A 182 2.14 -4.73 -3.33
N GLN A 183 2.93 -4.94 -4.39
CA GLN A 183 2.42 -5.05 -5.75
C GLN A 183 1.44 -6.24 -5.89
N GLN A 184 1.73 -7.37 -5.24
CA GLN A 184 0.83 -8.52 -5.22
C GLN A 184 -0.50 -8.19 -4.54
N TRP A 185 -0.50 -7.41 -3.45
CA TRP A 185 -1.76 -6.99 -2.81
C TRP A 185 -2.59 -6.09 -3.73
N VAL A 186 -1.96 -5.20 -4.48
CA VAL A 186 -2.64 -4.36 -5.48
C VAL A 186 -3.27 -5.24 -6.57
N GLN A 187 -2.51 -6.20 -7.11
CA GLN A 187 -2.98 -7.10 -8.19
C GLN A 187 -4.12 -8.01 -7.73
N GLN A 188 -4.14 -8.40 -6.47
CA GLN A 188 -5.17 -9.27 -5.90
C GLN A 188 -6.38 -8.51 -5.35
N ASP A 189 -6.39 -7.17 -5.45
CA ASP A 189 -7.37 -6.30 -4.78
C ASP A 189 -7.47 -6.57 -3.26
N LYS A 190 -6.32 -6.84 -2.64
CA LYS A 190 -6.16 -7.13 -1.20
C LYS A 190 -5.30 -6.11 -0.49
N LEU A 191 -5.15 -4.91 -1.08
CA LEU A 191 -4.31 -3.86 -0.51
C LEU A 191 -4.74 -3.49 0.91
N ALA A 192 -6.05 -3.29 1.13
CA ALA A 192 -6.59 -3.00 2.46
C ALA A 192 -6.32 -4.15 3.46
N GLU A 193 -6.55 -5.40 3.05
CA GLU A 193 -6.33 -6.58 3.90
C GLU A 193 -4.84 -6.75 4.26
N GLY A 194 -3.94 -6.52 3.30
CA GLY A 194 -2.51 -6.57 3.51
C GLY A 194 -2.04 -5.54 4.53
N ILE A 195 -2.49 -4.28 4.38
CA ILE A 195 -2.19 -3.20 5.34
C ILE A 195 -2.74 -3.56 6.73
N ASP A 196 -4.01 -3.95 6.83
CA ASP A 196 -4.66 -4.28 8.10
C ASP A 196 -3.95 -5.44 8.83
N ARG A 197 -3.57 -6.49 8.09
CA ARG A 197 -2.82 -7.64 8.61
C ARG A 197 -1.46 -7.22 9.18
N TYR A 198 -0.73 -6.39 8.45
CA TYR A 198 0.60 -5.93 8.87
C TYR A 198 0.52 -5.07 10.13
N TYR A 199 -0.34 -4.05 10.16
CA TYR A 199 -0.49 -3.19 11.34
C TYR A 199 -1.04 -3.93 12.56
N SER A 200 -1.96 -4.88 12.37
CA SER A 200 -2.50 -5.70 13.45
C SER A 200 -1.44 -6.58 14.11
N ARG A 201 -0.49 -7.11 13.34
CA ARG A 201 0.60 -7.95 13.87
C ARG A 201 1.51 -7.20 14.84
N PHE A 202 1.75 -5.91 14.60
CA PHE A 202 2.68 -5.11 15.39
C PHE A 202 2.00 -4.27 16.47
N GLY A 203 0.67 -4.34 16.59
CA GLY A 203 -0.08 -3.56 17.58
C GLY A 203 0.07 -2.04 17.41
N ALA A 204 0.42 -1.58 16.22
CA ALA A 204 0.76 -0.18 15.97
C ALA A 204 -0.52 0.68 15.99
N GLN A 205 -0.62 1.56 17.00
CA GLN A 205 -1.70 2.55 17.11
C GLN A 205 -1.27 3.91 16.58
N SER A 206 -0.79 3.97 15.33
CA SER A 206 -0.48 5.26 14.71
C SER A 206 -1.75 6.04 14.36
N GLY A 207 -1.67 7.37 14.37
CA GLY A 207 -2.75 8.24 13.88
C GLY A 207 -3.15 7.89 12.44
N TYR A 208 -2.15 7.60 11.59
CA TYR A 208 -2.35 7.16 10.21
C TYR A 208 -3.11 5.84 10.10
N PHE A 209 -2.84 4.86 10.97
CA PHE A 209 -3.58 3.60 10.96
C PHE A 209 -5.03 3.77 11.45
N ASN A 210 -5.26 4.68 12.40
CA ASN A 210 -6.62 5.03 12.80
C ASN A 210 -7.39 5.74 11.66
N TRP A 211 -6.73 6.60 10.89
CA TRP A 211 -7.29 7.17 9.67
C TRP A 211 -7.60 6.08 8.63
N PHE A 212 -6.68 5.15 8.39
CA PHE A 212 -6.88 4.00 7.50
C PHE A 212 -8.13 3.19 7.87
N LYS A 213 -8.31 2.85 9.15
CA LYS A 213 -9.47 2.08 9.61
C LYS A 213 -10.81 2.77 9.31
N ARG A 214 -10.85 4.11 9.35
CA ARG A 214 -12.04 4.91 9.02
C ARG A 214 -12.25 5.04 7.51
N ASN A 215 -11.17 4.98 6.73
CA ASN A 215 -11.15 5.24 5.30
C ASN A 215 -10.81 4.00 4.45
N LYS A 216 -11.22 2.79 4.88
CA LYS A 216 -10.95 1.55 4.14
C LYS A 216 -11.49 1.58 2.69
N HIS A 217 -12.55 2.34 2.43
CA HIS A 217 -13.13 2.52 1.10
C HIS A 217 -12.17 3.15 0.06
N VAL A 218 -11.16 3.91 0.51
CA VAL A 218 -10.10 4.46 -0.36
C VAL A 218 -9.31 3.33 -1.03
N PHE A 219 -9.18 2.19 -0.36
CA PHE A 219 -8.36 1.06 -0.80
C PHE A 219 -9.15 -0.04 -1.50
N SER A 220 -10.47 -0.08 -1.34
CA SER A 220 -11.32 -1.00 -2.11
C SER A 220 -11.23 -0.61 -3.58
N GLN A 221 -10.60 -1.42 -4.43
CA GLN A 221 -10.77 -1.20 -5.85
C GLN A 221 -12.22 -1.59 -6.15
N SER A 222 -13.12 -0.62 -6.10
CA SER A 222 -14.26 -0.65 -7.00
C SER A 222 -13.65 -0.53 -8.40
N TYR A 223 -13.07 -1.64 -8.89
CA TYR A 223 -13.11 -1.95 -10.29
C TYR A 223 -14.54 -1.60 -10.68
N GLU A 224 -14.70 -0.61 -11.54
CA GLU A 224 -15.87 -0.54 -12.38
C GLU A 224 -15.96 -1.90 -13.07
N ARG A 225 -16.60 -2.86 -12.41
CA ARG A 225 -16.90 -4.21 -12.85
C ARG A 225 -17.98 -4.16 -13.93
N ALA A 226 -18.02 -3.06 -14.67
CA ALA A 226 -19.03 -2.66 -15.64
C ALA A 226 -18.37 -2.06 -16.90
N GLY A 227 -17.15 -2.47 -17.24
CA GLY A 227 -16.52 -2.12 -18.52
C GLY A 227 -15.80 -0.78 -18.53
N GLY A 228 -15.11 -0.43 -17.43
CA GLY A 228 -14.15 0.68 -17.47
C GLY A 228 -13.05 0.40 -18.53
N PRO A 229 -12.51 1.42 -19.21
CA PRO A 229 -11.63 1.32 -20.39
C PRO A 229 -10.26 0.62 -20.17
N TRP A 230 -10.07 0.00 -19.01
CA TRP A 230 -8.88 -0.76 -18.61
C TRP A 230 -9.22 -2.21 -18.26
N ALA A 231 -10.45 -2.66 -18.52
CA ALA A 231 -10.78 -4.07 -18.44
C ALA A 231 -9.85 -4.85 -19.42
N PRO A 232 -9.34 -6.03 -19.02
CA PRO A 232 -8.38 -6.79 -19.80
C PRO A 232 -8.98 -7.45 -21.06
N ASP A 233 -10.17 -7.01 -21.51
CA ASP A 233 -10.67 -7.25 -22.86
C ASP A 233 -9.95 -6.34 -23.88
N GLY A 234 -8.61 -6.43 -23.89
CA GLY A 234 -7.75 -6.45 -25.08
C GLY A 234 -7.75 -5.31 -26.10
N GLU A 235 -8.69 -4.37 -26.14
CA GLU A 235 -8.87 -3.55 -27.35
C GLU A 235 -8.28 -2.13 -27.25
N TRP A 236 -7.92 -1.66 -26.06
CA TRP A 236 -7.47 -0.27 -25.90
C TRP A 236 -6.00 -0.04 -26.29
N PHE A 237 -5.11 -1.02 -26.03
CA PHE A 237 -3.69 -0.91 -26.45
C PHE A 237 -3.48 -1.16 -27.95
N ASP A 238 -4.41 -1.81 -28.64
CA ASP A 238 -4.32 -2.05 -30.08
C ASP A 238 -4.73 -0.82 -30.92
N ASN A 239 -5.59 0.06 -30.38
CA ASN A 239 -6.05 1.23 -31.12
C ASN A 239 -4.97 2.30 -31.30
N ASP A 240 -4.14 2.55 -30.29
CA ASP A 240 -3.03 3.52 -30.43
C ASP A 240 -1.90 2.98 -31.32
N ARG A 241 -1.71 1.65 -31.37
CA ARG A 241 -0.75 1.02 -32.28
C ARG A 241 -1.23 1.05 -33.73
N LYS A 242 -2.51 0.76 -33.98
CA LYS A 242 -3.12 0.91 -35.32
C LYS A 242 -3.10 2.35 -35.82
N LYS A 243 -3.30 3.33 -34.94
CA LYS A 243 -3.29 4.74 -35.30
C LYS A 243 -1.89 5.25 -35.67
N LEU A 244 -0.83 4.70 -35.07
CA LEU A 244 0.55 4.97 -35.47
C LEU A 244 0.90 4.32 -36.82
N ASP A 245 0.43 3.10 -37.08
CA ASP A 245 0.62 2.44 -38.38
C ASP A 245 -0.15 3.13 -39.52
N GLU A 246 -1.32 3.74 -39.25
CA GLU A 246 -2.03 4.56 -40.26
C GLU A 246 -1.33 5.90 -40.54
N LEU A 247 -0.75 6.54 -39.52
CA LEU A 247 -0.03 7.81 -39.70
C LEU A 247 1.22 7.63 -40.56
N THR A 248 1.92 6.51 -40.41
CA THR A 248 3.14 6.21 -41.17
C THR A 248 2.87 5.79 -42.61
N LYS A 249 1.66 5.32 -42.92
CA LYS A 249 1.28 4.89 -44.27
C LYS A 249 0.88 6.07 -45.17
N SER A 250 0.37 7.14 -44.57
CA SER A 250 -0.17 8.30 -45.29
C SER A 250 0.89 9.20 -45.93
N ASP A 251 2.16 9.10 -45.52
CA ASP A 251 3.26 9.93 -46.07
C ASP A 251 4.01 9.27 -47.24
N SER A 252 3.60 8.09 -47.72
CA SER A 252 4.35 7.32 -48.74
C SER A 252 3.75 7.26 -50.15
N GLU A 253 2.64 7.97 -50.43
CA GLU A 253 1.90 7.86 -51.70
C GLU A 253 1.86 9.17 -52.49
N THR A 254 3.00 9.85 -52.68
CA THR A 254 3.06 11.03 -53.56
C THR A 254 4.43 11.23 -54.20
N GLU A 255 4.94 10.23 -54.91
CA GLU A 255 6.04 10.47 -55.86
C GLU A 255 6.04 9.40 -56.94
N GLU A 256 5.89 9.86 -58.19
CA GLU A 256 6.31 9.28 -59.48
C GLU A 256 5.22 9.34 -60.56
N ASP A 257 5.11 10.50 -61.20
CA ASP A 257 4.68 10.63 -62.60
C ASP A 257 5.46 11.81 -63.22
N ASP A 258 6.60 11.51 -63.82
CA ASP A 258 7.27 12.32 -64.87
C ASP A 258 8.11 11.40 -65.78
#